data_AF-A0A7C2HDC3-F1
#
_entry.id   AF-A0A7C2HDC3-F1
#
_cell.length_a   1.000
_cell.length_b   1.000
_cell.length_c   1.000
_cell.angle_alpha   90.00
_cell.angle_beta   90.00
_cell.angle_gamma   90.00
#
_symmetry.space_group_name_H-M   'P 1'
#
loop_
_entity.id
_entity.type
_entity.pdbx_description
1 polymer ?
#
loop_
_entity_poly.entity_id
_entity_poly.type
_entity_poly.pdbx_seq_one_letter_code
_entity_poly.pdbx_strand_id
1 'polypeptide(L)'
;IAAITVAAMSFGITVPGATARINPMTLNDPESPFANPGIRELAPGKYEVYMVAQTWNFVPDRIEVPVGSEVTFYLTARDVIHGIKIANTNVNMMALPGQVSVLRAKFDKPGVYNYICHEYCGYVANAPIGHHTMYGQLIVTAPDNTTETVQVTQ
;
A
#
# COMPACT_ATOMS: atom_id res chain seq x y z
N ILE A 1 28.36 -1.67 -12.28
CA ILE A 1 27.01 -2.28 -12.46
C ILE A 1 26.81 -3.43 -11.49
N ALA A 2 27.61 -4.50 -11.50
CA ALA A 2 27.46 -5.65 -10.59
C ALA A 2 27.36 -5.27 -9.10
N ALA A 3 28.25 -4.42 -8.58
CA ALA A 3 28.19 -3.97 -7.18
C ALA A 3 26.88 -3.24 -6.83
N ILE A 4 26.35 -2.43 -7.75
CA ILE A 4 25.08 -1.69 -7.57
C ILE A 4 23.91 -2.69 -7.56
N THR A 5 23.90 -3.64 -8.49
CA THR A 5 22.85 -4.66 -8.58
C THR A 5 22.83 -5.56 -7.35
N VAL A 6 24.00 -6.02 -6.88
CA VAL A 6 24.12 -6.85 -5.68
C VAL A 6 23.64 -6.08 -4.44
N ALA A 7 24.07 -4.82 -4.28
CA ALA A 7 23.62 -4.00 -3.16
C ALA A 7 22.10 -3.74 -3.20
N ALA A 8 21.54 -3.41 -4.37
CA ALA A 8 20.11 -3.16 -4.51
C ALA A 8 19.29 -4.40 -4.09
N MET A 9 19.69 -5.59 -4.53
CA MET A 9 19.02 -6.84 -4.14
C MET A 9 19.22 -7.16 -2.66
N SER A 10 20.42 -6.96 -2.10
CA SER A 10 20.70 -7.25 -0.68
C SER A 10 19.89 -6.38 0.27
N PHE A 11 19.62 -5.13 -0.11
CA PHE A 11 18.77 -4.22 0.66
C PHE A 11 17.29 -4.33 0.30
N GLY A 12 16.88 -5.26 -0.57
CA GLY A 12 15.48 -5.44 -0.97
C GLY A 12 14.90 -4.23 -1.71
N ILE A 13 15.74 -3.50 -2.46
CA ILE A 13 15.32 -2.38 -3.30
C ILE A 13 14.70 -2.96 -4.57
N THR A 14 13.40 -2.72 -4.74
CA THR A 14 12.65 -3.11 -5.94
C THR A 14 12.03 -1.87 -6.57
N VAL A 15 12.08 -1.81 -7.90
CA VAL A 15 11.40 -0.75 -8.66
C VAL A 15 9.95 -1.18 -8.84
N PRO A 16 8.96 -0.32 -8.54
CA PRO A 16 7.57 -0.62 -8.84
C PRO A 16 7.39 -0.93 -10.34
N GLY A 17 6.63 -1.97 -10.66
CA GLY A 17 6.26 -2.28 -12.04
C GLY A 17 5.06 -1.45 -12.49
N ALA A 18 5.02 -1.03 -13.76
CA ALA A 18 3.79 -0.56 -14.42
C ALA A 18 3.11 -1.75 -15.08
N THR A 19 2.12 -2.32 -14.41
CA THR A 19 1.60 -3.66 -14.78
C THR A 19 0.40 -3.57 -15.72
N ALA A 20 -0.35 -2.46 -15.70
CA ALA A 20 -1.50 -2.26 -16.57
C ALA A 20 -1.81 -0.78 -16.82
N ARG A 21 -2.58 -0.51 -17.88
CA ARG A 21 -3.27 0.77 -18.11
C ARG A 21 -4.71 0.65 -17.63
N ILE A 22 -5.25 1.74 -17.09
CA ILE A 22 -6.64 1.79 -16.61
C ILE A 22 -7.22 3.19 -16.87
N ASN A 23 -8.49 3.30 -17.22
CA ASN A 23 -9.11 4.62 -17.38
C ASN A 23 -9.50 5.19 -15.99
N PRO A 24 -8.94 6.35 -15.57
CA PRO A 24 -9.23 6.92 -14.25
C PRO A 24 -10.71 7.31 -14.09
N MET A 25 -11.43 7.55 -15.18
CA MET A 25 -12.85 7.93 -15.16
C MET A 25 -13.79 6.75 -14.89
N THR A 26 -13.31 5.51 -15.09
CA THR A 26 -14.10 4.28 -14.94
C THR A 26 -13.65 3.43 -13.76
N LEU A 27 -12.88 4.00 -12.81
CA LEU A 27 -12.38 3.26 -11.65
C LEU A 27 -13.50 2.67 -10.79
N ASN A 28 -14.67 3.32 -10.78
CA ASN A 28 -15.84 2.90 -10.00
C ASN A 28 -16.76 1.94 -10.75
N ASP A 29 -16.49 1.65 -12.03
CA ASP A 29 -17.31 0.73 -12.81
C ASP A 29 -17.20 -0.68 -12.22
N PRO A 30 -18.27 -1.49 -12.17
CA PRO A 30 -18.24 -2.81 -11.53
C PRO A 30 -17.15 -3.76 -12.02
N GLU A 31 -16.76 -3.64 -13.29
CA GLU A 31 -15.70 -4.45 -13.92
C GLU A 31 -14.28 -4.01 -13.54
N SER A 32 -14.13 -2.82 -12.95
CA SER A 32 -12.83 -2.30 -12.52
C SER A 32 -12.32 -3.09 -11.31
N PRO A 33 -11.05 -3.52 -11.29
CA PRO A 33 -10.47 -4.15 -10.10
C PRO A 33 -10.40 -3.20 -8.89
N PHE A 34 -10.50 -1.88 -9.16
CA PHE A 34 -10.54 -0.81 -8.17
C PHE A 34 -11.95 -0.32 -7.82
N ALA A 35 -13.01 -0.99 -8.30
CA ALA A 35 -14.40 -0.63 -7.96
C ALA A 35 -14.63 -0.70 -6.44
N ASN A 36 -14.00 -1.68 -5.79
CA ASN A 36 -13.96 -1.86 -4.35
C ASN A 36 -12.49 -1.93 -3.90
N PRO A 37 -11.82 -0.78 -3.71
CA PRO A 37 -10.46 -0.74 -3.18
C PRO A 37 -10.44 -1.32 -1.77
N GLY A 38 -9.37 -2.03 -1.43
CA GLY A 38 -9.28 -2.73 -0.17
C GLY A 38 -8.27 -3.86 -0.20
N ILE A 39 -8.19 -4.56 0.92
CA ILE A 39 -7.36 -5.73 1.11
C ILE A 39 -8.11 -7.01 0.74
N ARG A 40 -7.41 -7.96 0.12
CA ARG A 40 -7.90 -9.30 -0.23
C ARG A 40 -6.83 -10.32 0.13
N GLU A 41 -7.21 -11.39 0.81
CA GLU A 41 -6.30 -12.52 1.04
C GLU A 41 -6.37 -13.49 -0.14
N LEU A 42 -5.23 -13.76 -0.78
CA LEU A 42 -5.15 -14.71 -1.89
C LEU A 42 -4.87 -16.14 -1.41
N ALA A 43 -4.05 -16.24 -0.37
CA ALA A 43 -3.62 -17.47 0.26
C ALA A 43 -3.14 -17.12 1.67
N PRO A 44 -3.01 -18.09 2.60
CA PRO A 44 -2.54 -17.83 3.96
C PRO A 44 -1.26 -16.98 3.97
N GLY A 45 -1.36 -15.78 4.56
CA GLY A 45 -0.23 -14.84 4.68
C GLY A 45 0.15 -14.10 3.39
N LYS A 46 -0.64 -14.20 2.32
CA LYS A 46 -0.43 -13.49 1.05
C LYS A 46 -1.64 -12.61 0.72
N TYR A 47 -1.41 -11.31 0.68
CA TYR A 47 -2.46 -10.31 0.50
C TYR A 47 -2.24 -9.47 -0.76
N GLU A 48 -3.34 -9.09 -1.40
CA GLU A 48 -3.38 -8.00 -2.36
C GLU A 48 -4.07 -6.79 -1.75
N VAL A 49 -3.54 -5.61 -2.02
CA VAL A 49 -4.19 -4.36 -1.64
C VAL A 49 -4.39 -3.53 -2.89
N TYR A 50 -5.65 -3.31 -3.26
CA TYR A 50 -6.04 -2.39 -4.32
C TYR A 50 -6.26 -1.01 -3.69
N MET A 51 -5.41 -0.07 -4.06
CA MET A 51 -5.39 1.29 -3.52
C MET A 51 -5.68 2.32 -4.62
N VAL A 52 -6.52 3.30 -4.29
CA VAL A 52 -6.76 4.48 -5.12
C VAL A 52 -6.30 5.71 -4.34
N ALA A 53 -5.39 6.49 -4.92
CA ALA A 53 -5.04 7.81 -4.45
C ALA A 53 -5.94 8.87 -5.11
N GLN A 54 -6.37 9.85 -4.32
CA GLN A 54 -7.04 11.05 -4.81
C GLN A 54 -6.69 12.22 -3.89
N THR A 55 -6.87 13.45 -4.37
CA THR A 55 -6.65 14.67 -3.59
C THR A 55 -7.68 14.75 -2.45
N TRP A 56 -7.36 14.62 -1.15
CA TRP A 56 -6.09 14.33 -0.46
C TRP A 56 -6.21 13.12 0.47
N ASN A 57 -6.68 11.98 -0.03
CA ASN A 57 -6.80 10.74 0.74
C ASN A 57 -6.41 9.49 -0.07
N PHE A 58 -6.07 8.43 0.65
CA PHE A 58 -5.94 7.08 0.11
C PHE A 58 -7.21 6.29 0.38
N VAL A 59 -7.57 5.38 -0.53
CA VAL A 59 -8.64 4.41 -0.33
C VAL A 59 -8.07 3.01 -0.59
N PRO A 60 -7.99 2.12 0.41
CA PRO A 60 -8.23 2.39 1.83
C PRO A 60 -7.17 3.32 2.45
N ASP A 61 -7.54 4.01 3.54
CA ASP A 61 -6.64 4.79 4.41
C ASP A 61 -6.13 3.97 5.62
N ARG A 62 -6.67 2.77 5.82
CA ARG A 62 -6.26 1.79 6.82
C ARG A 62 -6.17 0.40 6.22
N ILE A 63 -5.04 -0.26 6.40
CA ILE A 63 -4.77 -1.64 5.97
C ILE A 63 -4.34 -2.42 7.21
N GLU A 64 -4.80 -3.64 7.38
CA GLU A 64 -4.44 -4.50 8.51
C GLU A 64 -4.05 -5.90 8.01
N VAL A 65 -2.89 -6.38 8.43
CA VAL A 65 -2.33 -7.69 8.04
C VAL A 65 -1.64 -8.36 9.23
N PRO A 66 -1.63 -9.70 9.31
CA PRO A 66 -0.80 -10.42 10.28
C PRO A 66 0.70 -10.19 10.05
N VAL A 67 1.50 -10.31 11.11
CA VAL A 67 2.96 -10.38 10.98
C VAL A 67 3.40 -11.53 10.07
N GLY A 68 4.43 -11.30 9.27
CA GLY A 68 4.96 -12.26 8.28
C GLY A 68 4.25 -12.20 6.93
N SER A 69 3.23 -11.35 6.79
CA SER A 69 2.46 -11.20 5.56
C SER A 69 3.30 -10.67 4.40
N GLU A 70 3.12 -11.28 3.22
CA GLU A 70 3.56 -10.74 1.94
C GLU A 70 2.39 -9.99 1.29
N VAL A 71 2.58 -8.68 1.07
CA VAL A 71 1.54 -7.79 0.54
C VAL A 71 1.95 -7.30 -0.85
N THR A 72 1.05 -7.47 -1.81
CA THR A 72 1.18 -6.92 -3.16
C THR A 72 0.25 -5.72 -3.29
N PHE A 73 0.83 -4.54 -3.41
CA PHE A 73 0.09 -3.30 -3.60
C PHE A 73 -0.17 -3.07 -5.08
N TYR A 74 -1.42 -2.83 -5.44
CA TYR A 74 -1.84 -2.29 -6.73
C TYR A 74 -2.32 -0.88 -6.48
N LEU A 75 -1.63 0.11 -7.03
CA LEU A 75 -1.91 1.51 -6.79
C LEU A 75 -2.21 2.23 -8.10
N THR A 76 -3.28 3.01 -8.10
CA THR A 76 -3.59 3.98 -9.17
C THR A 76 -4.04 5.30 -8.57
N ALA A 77 -4.22 6.32 -9.42
CA ALA A 77 -4.74 7.61 -9.01
C ALA A 77 -6.00 7.99 -9.81
N ARG A 78 -6.93 8.66 -9.14
CA ARG A 78 -8.19 9.11 -9.75
C ARG A 78 -8.02 10.43 -10.51
N ASP A 79 -7.17 11.32 -10.02
CA ASP A 79 -7.14 12.73 -10.44
C ASP A 79 -5.75 13.18 -10.95
N VAL A 80 -4.82 13.44 -10.04
CA VAL A 80 -3.46 13.92 -10.33
C VAL A 80 -2.43 12.87 -9.92
N ILE A 81 -1.15 13.17 -10.14
CA ILE A 81 -0.08 12.32 -9.68
C ILE A 81 0.01 12.41 -8.15
N HIS A 82 0.11 11.26 -7.49
CA HIS A 82 0.43 11.15 -6.07
C HIS A 82 1.64 10.24 -5.88
N GLY A 83 2.14 10.20 -4.66
CA GLY A 83 3.12 9.23 -4.21
C GLY A 83 2.57 8.43 -3.05
N ILE A 84 3.09 7.23 -2.82
CA ILE A 84 2.95 6.54 -1.54
C ILE A 84 4.32 6.12 -1.05
N LYS A 85 4.67 6.55 0.16
CA LYS A 85 5.81 6.03 0.92
C LYS A 85 5.29 5.42 2.19
N ILE A 86 5.52 4.12 2.40
CA ILE A 86 5.28 3.50 3.71
C ILE A 86 6.54 3.66 4.55
N ALA A 87 6.42 4.37 5.68
CA ALA A 87 7.53 4.65 6.58
C ALA A 87 8.20 3.37 7.08
N ASN A 88 9.52 3.41 7.28
CA ASN A 88 10.32 2.27 7.76
C ASN A 88 10.29 1.03 6.86
N THR A 89 9.95 1.20 5.57
CA THR A 89 9.99 0.13 4.56
C THR A 89 10.62 0.63 3.26
N ASN A 90 10.84 -0.30 2.32
CA ASN A 90 11.23 0.03 0.95
C ASN A 90 10.03 0.30 0.02
N VAL A 91 8.78 0.22 0.51
CA VAL A 91 7.61 0.53 -0.31
C VAL A 91 7.62 2.02 -0.64
N ASN A 92 7.85 2.31 -1.91
CA ASN A 92 7.90 3.66 -2.46
C ASN A 92 7.37 3.62 -3.89
N MET A 93 6.17 4.12 -4.14
CA MET A 93 5.53 4.03 -5.45
C MET A 93 4.89 5.35 -5.87
N MET A 94 4.81 5.57 -7.18
CA MET A 94 4.01 6.65 -7.78
C MET A 94 2.60 6.13 -8.05
N ALA A 95 1.57 6.94 -7.76
CA ALA A 95 0.21 6.73 -8.23
C ALA A 95 -0.03 7.65 -9.42
N LEU A 96 -0.15 7.08 -10.62
CA LEU A 96 -0.40 7.85 -11.84
C LEU A 96 -1.83 7.60 -12.34
N PRO A 97 -2.59 8.64 -12.69
CA PRO A 97 -3.83 8.47 -13.43
C PRO A 97 -3.51 7.77 -14.75
N GLY A 98 -4.30 6.77 -15.12
CA GLY A 98 -4.06 6.02 -16.36
C GLY A 98 -3.22 4.75 -16.21
N GLN A 99 -2.62 4.49 -15.04
CA GLN A 99 -1.67 3.37 -14.84
C GLN A 99 -1.90 2.67 -13.50
N VAL A 100 -1.53 1.40 -13.46
CA VAL A 100 -1.48 0.60 -12.22
C VAL A 100 -0.02 0.31 -11.87
N SER A 101 0.44 0.93 -10.80
CA SER A 101 1.74 0.66 -10.18
C SER A 101 1.63 -0.55 -9.25
N VAL A 102 2.61 -1.45 -9.33
CA VAL A 102 2.63 -2.68 -8.54
C VAL A 102 3.95 -2.83 -7.80
N LEU A 103 3.88 -3.12 -6.50
CA LEU A 103 5.04 -3.46 -5.68
C LEU A 103 4.65 -4.50 -4.63
N ARG A 104 5.54 -5.46 -4.43
CA ARG A 104 5.41 -6.50 -3.39
C ARG A 104 6.37 -6.22 -2.25
N ALA A 105 5.89 -6.33 -1.01
CA ALA A 105 6.70 -6.16 0.19
C ALA A 105 6.28 -7.14 1.30
N LYS A 106 7.23 -7.51 2.14
CA LYS A 106 7.02 -8.40 3.29
C LYS A 106 7.08 -7.61 4.59
N PHE A 107 6.17 -7.92 5.51
CA PHE A 107 6.02 -7.21 6.79
C PHE A 107 6.32 -8.15 7.97
N ASP A 108 7.59 -8.26 8.32
CA ASP A 108 8.08 -9.22 9.33
C ASP A 108 8.09 -8.68 10.78
N LYS A 109 7.67 -7.44 11.00
CA LYS A 109 7.65 -6.82 12.34
C LYS A 109 6.27 -6.24 12.63
N PRO A 110 5.64 -6.61 13.76
CA PRO A 110 4.39 -5.97 14.20
C PRO A 110 4.58 -4.47 14.41
N GLY A 111 3.53 -3.70 14.20
CA GLY A 111 3.53 -2.26 14.43
C GLY A 111 2.67 -1.47 13.46
N VAL A 112 2.68 -0.16 13.64
CA VAL A 112 1.96 0.78 12.78
C VAL A 112 2.94 1.42 11.81
N TYR A 113 2.68 1.23 10.53
CA TYR A 113 3.44 1.78 9.43
C TYR A 113 2.61 2.89 8.77
N ASN A 114 2.92 4.14 9.10
CA ASN A 114 2.27 5.27 8.46
C ASN A 114 2.71 5.33 6.99
N TYR A 115 1.77 5.59 6.10
CA TYR A 115 2.09 5.92 4.72
C TYR A 115 1.61 7.31 4.36
N ILE A 116 2.45 8.01 3.59
CA ILE A 116 2.28 9.43 3.27
C ILE A 116 2.31 9.64 1.77
N CYS A 117 1.67 10.71 1.32
CA CYS A 117 1.91 11.24 -0.01
C CYS A 117 3.27 11.93 -0.06
N HIS A 118 4.20 11.43 -0.89
CA HIS A 118 5.53 12.02 -1.06
C HIS A 118 5.66 12.87 -2.33
N GLU A 119 4.61 12.94 -3.16
CA GLU A 119 4.57 13.74 -4.38
C GLU A 119 3.56 14.88 -4.18
N TYR A 120 3.96 16.10 -4.48
CA TYR A 120 3.13 17.25 -4.20
C TYR A 120 1.86 17.24 -5.07
N CYS A 121 0.71 17.00 -4.45
CA CYS A 121 -0.58 16.88 -5.12
C CYS A 121 -1.52 18.09 -4.91
N GLY A 122 -0.95 19.22 -4.49
CA GLY A 122 -1.67 20.49 -4.35
C GLY A 122 -2.18 20.77 -2.93
N TYR A 123 -2.85 21.91 -2.80
CA TYR A 123 -3.52 22.39 -1.59
C TYR A 123 -4.69 23.29 -1.98
N VAL A 124 -5.60 23.56 -1.04
CA VAL A 124 -6.59 24.63 -1.18
C VAL A 124 -6.32 25.70 -0.12
N ALA A 125 -6.24 26.96 -0.55
CA ALA A 125 -6.05 28.08 0.35
C ALA A 125 -7.18 28.13 1.39
N ASN A 126 -6.81 28.31 2.65
CA ASN A 126 -7.72 28.34 3.80
C ASN A 126 -8.44 27.03 4.11
N ALA A 127 -8.06 25.90 3.49
CA ALA A 127 -8.54 24.58 3.88
C ALA A 127 -7.57 23.92 4.89
N PRO A 128 -8.08 23.19 5.89
CA PRO A 128 -7.24 22.41 6.82
C PRO A 128 -6.72 21.09 6.18
N ILE A 129 -7.02 20.87 4.90
CA ILE A 129 -6.65 19.68 4.14
C ILE A 129 -5.76 20.08 2.96
N GLY A 130 -4.79 19.22 2.65
CA GLY A 130 -3.81 19.47 1.59
C GLY A 130 -2.84 18.30 1.46
N HIS A 131 -1.85 18.45 0.59
CA HIS A 131 -0.79 17.45 0.39
C HIS A 131 -0.18 16.96 1.72
N HIS A 132 0.09 17.86 2.66
CA HIS A 132 0.71 17.56 3.95
C HIS A 132 -0.20 16.79 4.94
N THR A 133 -1.51 16.74 4.70
CA THR A 133 -2.47 15.97 5.51
C THR A 133 -2.93 14.68 4.82
N MET A 134 -2.31 14.31 3.70
CA MET A 134 -2.60 13.08 2.98
C MET A 134 -1.77 11.91 3.52
N TYR A 135 -2.36 11.11 4.40
CA TYR A 135 -1.74 9.94 5.01
C TYR A 135 -2.72 8.78 5.22
N GLY A 136 -2.20 7.63 5.57
CA GLY A 136 -2.95 6.48 6.08
C GLY A 136 -2.03 5.53 6.84
N GLN A 137 -2.54 4.37 7.22
CA GLN A 137 -1.81 3.42 8.07
C GLN A 137 -1.91 1.99 7.56
N LEU A 138 -0.78 1.28 7.60
CA LEU A 138 -0.72 -0.18 7.51
C LEU A 138 -0.37 -0.71 8.90
N ILE A 139 -1.22 -1.56 9.44
CA ILE A 139 -1.09 -2.15 10.76
C ILE A 139 -0.69 -3.60 10.57
N VAL A 140 0.44 -3.96 11.16
CA VAL A 140 0.91 -5.34 11.22
C VAL A 140 0.58 -5.86 12.61
N THR A 141 -0.39 -6.77 12.70
CA THR A 141 -0.81 -7.35 13.97
C THR A 141 0.21 -8.36 14.48
N ALA A 142 0.33 -8.46 15.81
CA ALA A 142 1.15 -9.47 16.45
C ALA A 142 0.54 -10.87 16.22
N PRO A 143 1.32 -11.97 16.38
CA PRO A 143 0.77 -13.31 16.34
C PRO A 143 -0.33 -13.46 17.40
N ASP A 144 -1.45 -14.06 17.02
CA ASP A 144 -2.52 -14.41 17.95
C ASP A 144 -2.03 -15.53 18.89
N ASN A 145 -1.46 -15.16 20.02
CA ASN A 145 -1.03 -16.10 21.08
C ASN A 145 -2.21 -16.70 21.87
N THR A 146 -3.45 -16.57 21.39
CA THR A 146 -4.67 -16.98 22.09
C THR A 146 -5.04 -18.45 21.89
N THR A 147 -4.29 -19.19 21.08
CA THR A 147 -4.58 -20.61 20.77
C THR A 147 -3.82 -21.63 21.61
N GLU A 148 -2.82 -21.22 22.42
CA GLU A 148 -1.99 -22.16 23.20
C GLU A 148 -2.49 -22.43 24.64
N THR A 149 -3.43 -21.66 25.17
CA THR A 149 -3.88 -21.79 26.58
C THR A 149 -5.09 -22.69 26.81
N VAL A 150 -5.69 -23.32 25.79
CA VAL A 150 -6.92 -24.12 25.94
C VAL A 150 -6.67 -25.64 26.09
N GLN A 151 -5.42 -26.12 26.02
CA GLN A 151 -5.11 -27.57 26.12
C GLN A 151 -4.15 -27.91 27.28
N VAL A 152 -4.21 -27.16 28.37
CA VAL A 152 -3.73 -27.62 29.67
C VAL A 152 -4.79 -27.23 30.70
N THR A 153 -5.60 -28.20 31.12
CA THR A 153 -6.28 -28.37 32.43
C THR A 153 -7.70 -28.94 32.27
N GLN A 154 -7.82 -30.27 32.17
CA GLN A 154 -8.62 -31.16 33.03
C GLN A 154 -8.63 -32.60 32.47
#